data_AF-A0A3D5Q788-F1
#
_entry.id   AF-A0A3D5Q788-F1
#
_cell.length_a   1.000
_cell.length_b   1.000
_cell.length_c   1.000
_cell.angle_alpha   90.00
_cell.angle_beta   90.00
_cell.angle_gamma   90.00
#
_symmetry.space_group_name_H-M   'P 1'
#
loop_
_entity.id
_entity.type
_entity.pdbx_description
1 polymer ?
#
loop_
_entity_poly.entity_id
_entity_poly.type
_entity_poly.pdbx_seq_one_letter_code
_entity_poly.pdbx_strand_id
1 'polypeptide(L)'
;QRELLPILRELEALELLPPDVVGELREAYVFLRNLEHALQGIEDKQTQTLPEDDLNRARVALIMGFDSWDECQTVLDGHRERVATHFANIIASEEEEDAGESGLAEEWQEIWLAEMDDESALDWLRGQGYENPGESCRELAELRNSRTVETLQTQGRKRLNQFMPVLLDALTGVEKPSQTLSRVLQLVSAILRRTAYMVLLLENPGARTQLVRLCSESPWVAQQLAETPLLLDELLNAESLYTPPAREELQDDLRQQMLRIPYEDLEEQMESLRHFKKAHILRVAASELMGTLPLMKVSDYLTWIAEVVLDHVVDVAFANLVSRHGYPRRSDGSACETDFAIIGYGKLGGIELGYTSDLDLVFVHQADPELSTDGDKPIDNAVFFTRLGQRIVHILSAQTPSGQLYEVDLRLRPSGNSGLLVTTLSAFGKYQRNNAWTWEHQALARARGVAGCT
;
A
#
# COMPACT_ATOMS: atom_id res chain seq x y z
N GLN A 1 -3.33 -22.79 -9.54
CA GLN A 1 -4.81 -22.91 -9.59
C GLN A 1 -5.30 -24.33 -9.29
N ARG A 2 -4.63 -25.10 -8.40
CA ARG A 2 -4.73 -26.58 -8.42
C ARG A 2 -5.30 -27.26 -7.16
N GLU A 3 -5.88 -26.57 -6.19
CA GLU A 3 -6.22 -27.24 -4.92
C GLU A 3 -7.62 -26.94 -4.33
N LEU A 4 -8.64 -26.60 -5.12
CA LEU A 4 -9.99 -26.41 -4.54
C LEU A 4 -10.58 -27.71 -3.93
N LEU A 5 -10.44 -28.85 -4.61
CA LEU A 5 -10.96 -30.13 -4.11
C LEU A 5 -10.25 -30.62 -2.83
N PRO A 6 -8.91 -30.50 -2.70
CA PRO A 6 -8.22 -30.65 -1.42
C PRO A 6 -8.71 -29.70 -0.33
N ILE A 7 -8.85 -28.40 -0.64
CA ILE A 7 -9.30 -27.39 0.33
C ILE A 7 -10.70 -27.73 0.87
N LEU A 8 -11.64 -28.12 0.01
CA LEU A 8 -12.99 -28.49 0.45
C LEU A 8 -12.98 -29.66 1.45
N ARG A 9 -12.02 -30.60 1.34
CA ARG A 9 -11.84 -31.67 2.33
C ARG A 9 -11.24 -31.18 3.64
N GLU A 10 -10.32 -30.24 3.58
CA GLU A 10 -9.76 -29.63 4.80
C GLU A 10 -10.82 -28.79 5.53
N LEU A 11 -11.68 -28.07 4.81
CA LEU A 11 -12.81 -27.34 5.41
C LEU A 11 -13.79 -28.28 6.13
N GLU A 12 -14.05 -29.47 5.58
CA GLU A 12 -14.82 -30.53 6.24
C GLU A 12 -14.09 -31.06 7.48
N ALA A 13 -12.79 -31.36 7.37
CA ALA A 13 -11.98 -31.90 8.46
C ALA A 13 -11.80 -30.93 9.64
N LEU A 14 -11.82 -29.63 9.36
CA LEU A 14 -11.75 -28.55 10.34
C LEU A 14 -13.13 -28.14 10.89
N GLU A 15 -14.20 -28.85 10.50
CA GLU A 15 -15.59 -28.56 10.90
C GLU A 15 -16.05 -27.13 10.54
N LEU A 16 -15.45 -26.52 9.52
CA LEU A 16 -15.78 -25.17 9.04
C LEU A 16 -16.97 -25.16 8.08
N LEU A 17 -17.24 -26.29 7.42
CA LEU A 17 -18.42 -26.48 6.58
C LEU A 17 -19.08 -27.83 6.88
N PRO A 18 -20.43 -27.90 6.89
CA PRO A 18 -21.13 -29.17 7.02
C PRO A 18 -20.78 -30.18 5.90
N PRO A 19 -20.67 -31.49 6.20
CA PRO A 19 -20.32 -32.51 5.21
C PRO A 19 -21.24 -32.56 3.99
N ASP A 20 -22.52 -32.27 4.16
CA ASP A 20 -23.53 -32.18 3.10
C ASP A 20 -23.23 -31.00 2.15
N VAL A 21 -22.89 -29.83 2.69
CA VAL A 21 -22.49 -28.64 1.92
C VAL A 21 -21.23 -28.92 1.10
N VAL A 22 -20.22 -29.55 1.72
CA VAL A 22 -18.97 -29.92 1.05
C VAL A 22 -19.22 -30.89 -0.11
N GLY A 23 -20.12 -31.86 0.09
CA GLY A 23 -20.56 -32.78 -0.95
C GLY A 23 -21.17 -32.06 -2.15
N GLU A 24 -22.13 -31.17 -1.90
CA GLU A 24 -22.82 -30.41 -2.95
C GLU A 24 -21.88 -29.47 -3.72
N LEU A 25 -20.98 -28.77 -3.04
CA LEU A 25 -19.99 -27.89 -3.66
C LEU A 25 -18.99 -28.65 -4.53
N ARG A 26 -18.57 -29.83 -4.07
CA ARG A 26 -17.67 -30.71 -4.84
C ARG A 26 -18.34 -31.21 -6.11
N GLU A 27 -19.60 -31.65 -6.04
CA GLU A 27 -20.35 -32.11 -7.21
C GLU A 27 -20.55 -30.96 -8.22
N ALA A 28 -20.93 -29.77 -7.74
CA ALA A 28 -21.06 -28.57 -8.56
C ALA A 28 -19.76 -28.19 -9.24
N TYR A 29 -18.64 -28.20 -8.51
CA TYR A 29 -17.33 -27.88 -9.07
C TYR A 29 -16.94 -28.81 -10.22
N VAL A 30 -17.11 -30.13 -10.04
CA VAL A 30 -16.78 -31.11 -11.07
C VAL A 30 -17.68 -30.92 -12.30
N PHE A 31 -18.98 -30.72 -12.09
CA PHE A 31 -19.93 -30.49 -13.18
C PHE A 31 -19.60 -29.23 -13.98
N LEU A 32 -19.45 -28.08 -13.30
CA LEU A 32 -19.18 -26.79 -13.92
C LEU A 32 -17.84 -26.78 -14.67
N ARG A 33 -16.82 -27.42 -14.09
CA ARG A 33 -15.51 -27.51 -14.74
C ARG A 33 -15.55 -28.40 -15.98
N ASN A 34 -16.27 -29.52 -15.93
CA ASN A 34 -16.47 -30.37 -17.10
C ASN A 34 -17.25 -29.67 -18.20
N LEU A 35 -18.29 -28.89 -17.83
CA LEU A 35 -19.04 -28.07 -18.77
C LEU A 35 -18.15 -27.01 -19.42
N GLU A 36 -17.34 -26.29 -18.62
CA GLU A 36 -16.38 -25.32 -19.12
C GLU A 36 -15.38 -25.96 -20.09
N HIS A 37 -14.83 -27.13 -19.75
CA HIS A 37 -13.94 -27.87 -20.65
C HIS A 37 -14.64 -28.30 -21.94
N ALA A 38 -15.91 -28.72 -21.88
CA ALA A 38 -16.70 -29.05 -23.06
C ALA A 38 -16.89 -27.82 -23.97
N LEU A 39 -17.14 -26.65 -23.40
CA LEU A 39 -17.26 -25.39 -24.15
C LEU A 39 -15.95 -25.00 -24.81
N GLN A 40 -14.84 -25.07 -24.06
CA GLN A 40 -13.51 -24.69 -24.55
C GLN A 40 -13.01 -25.65 -25.64
N GLY A 41 -13.34 -26.94 -25.51
CA GLY A 41 -12.93 -27.98 -26.45
C GLY A 41 -13.61 -27.94 -27.83
N ILE A 42 -14.72 -27.21 -28.00
CA ILE A 42 -15.43 -27.12 -29.29
C ILE A 42 -14.65 -26.27 -30.31
N GLU A 43 -14.09 -25.15 -29.88
CA GLU A 43 -13.36 -24.22 -30.76
C GLU A 43 -11.89 -24.00 -30.36
N ASP A 44 -11.39 -24.74 -29.37
CA ASP A 44 -10.07 -24.55 -28.76
C ASP A 44 -9.85 -23.10 -28.29
N LYS A 45 -10.88 -22.52 -27.68
CA LYS A 45 -10.91 -21.14 -27.18
C LYS A 45 -11.17 -21.12 -25.69
N GLN A 46 -10.53 -20.20 -24.98
CA GLN A 46 -10.86 -19.91 -23.59
C GLN A 46 -12.18 -19.12 -23.52
N THR A 47 -13.30 -19.85 -23.48
CA THR A 47 -14.64 -19.29 -23.30
C THR A 47 -15.27 -19.81 -22.00
N GLN A 48 -16.14 -18.98 -21.42
CA GLN A 48 -16.98 -19.29 -20.26
C GLN A 48 -18.47 -19.03 -20.56
N THR A 49 -18.78 -18.67 -21.80
CA THR A 49 -20.13 -18.31 -22.24
C THR A 49 -20.82 -19.52 -22.83
N LEU A 50 -22.09 -19.73 -22.47
CA LEU A 50 -22.92 -20.80 -23.04
C LEU A 50 -23.22 -20.54 -24.52
N PRO A 51 -23.36 -21.59 -25.36
CA PRO A 51 -23.63 -21.43 -26.78
C PRO A 51 -25.05 -20.91 -27.02
N GLU A 52 -25.18 -20.02 -28.00
CA GLU A 52 -26.47 -19.50 -28.44
C GLU A 52 -27.07 -20.34 -29.59
N ASP A 53 -26.23 -21.04 -30.36
CA ASP A 53 -26.65 -21.85 -31.50
C ASP A 53 -27.03 -23.28 -31.11
N ASP A 54 -28.05 -23.82 -31.80
CA ASP A 54 -28.62 -25.14 -31.51
C ASP A 54 -27.62 -26.29 -31.70
N LEU A 55 -26.67 -26.14 -32.64
CA LEU A 55 -25.69 -27.18 -32.95
C LEU A 55 -24.69 -27.35 -31.80
N ASN A 56 -24.13 -26.26 -31.29
CA ASN A 56 -23.19 -26.31 -30.18
C ASN A 56 -23.88 -26.66 -28.86
N ARG A 57 -25.14 -26.24 -28.64
CA ARG A 57 -25.95 -26.73 -27.53
C ARG A 57 -26.08 -28.26 -27.53
N ALA A 58 -26.43 -28.85 -28.67
CA ALA A 58 -26.52 -30.30 -28.81
C ALA A 58 -25.17 -31.01 -28.57
N ARG A 59 -24.06 -30.41 -29.05
CA ARG A 59 -22.71 -30.95 -28.82
C ARG A 59 -22.32 -30.95 -27.34
N VAL A 60 -22.55 -29.84 -26.64
CA VAL A 60 -22.23 -29.72 -25.21
C VAL A 60 -23.06 -30.71 -24.41
N ALA A 61 -24.37 -30.81 -24.68
CA ALA A 61 -25.24 -31.79 -24.04
C ALA A 61 -24.72 -33.22 -24.21
N LEU A 62 -24.34 -33.59 -25.44
CA LEU A 62 -23.78 -34.91 -25.74
C LEU A 62 -22.45 -35.18 -25.01
N ILE A 63 -21.53 -34.20 -24.98
CA ILE A 63 -20.24 -34.32 -24.27
C ILE A 63 -20.47 -34.50 -22.77
N MET A 64 -21.45 -33.78 -22.22
CA MET A 64 -21.84 -33.86 -20.81
C MET A 64 -22.67 -35.10 -20.48
N GLY A 65 -23.07 -35.89 -21.48
CA GLY A 65 -23.82 -37.15 -21.30
C GLY A 65 -25.33 -37.00 -21.16
N PHE A 66 -25.92 -35.91 -21.66
CA PHE A 66 -27.36 -35.66 -21.66
C PHE A 66 -28.00 -35.92 -23.03
N ASP A 67 -29.27 -36.32 -23.03
CA ASP A 67 -30.03 -36.60 -24.26
C ASP A 67 -30.52 -35.32 -24.94
N SER A 68 -30.64 -34.22 -24.18
CA SER A 68 -31.02 -32.91 -24.70
C SER A 68 -30.30 -31.76 -24.00
N TRP A 69 -30.25 -30.60 -24.67
CA TRP A 69 -29.74 -29.36 -24.07
C TRP A 69 -30.60 -28.92 -22.88
N ASP A 70 -31.92 -29.08 -22.96
CA ASP A 70 -32.84 -28.67 -21.90
C ASP A 70 -32.60 -29.44 -20.59
N GLU A 71 -32.30 -30.74 -20.69
CA GLU A 71 -31.90 -31.56 -19.53
C GLU A 71 -30.56 -31.10 -18.94
N CYS A 72 -29.56 -30.88 -19.80
CA CYS A 72 -28.25 -30.37 -19.38
C CYS A 72 -28.36 -29.00 -18.69
N GLN A 73 -29.22 -28.12 -19.22
CA GLN A 73 -29.47 -26.80 -18.68
C GLN A 73 -30.18 -26.87 -17.33
N THR A 74 -31.17 -27.75 -17.18
CA THR A 74 -31.86 -27.96 -15.90
C THR A 74 -30.88 -28.39 -14.79
N VAL A 75 -29.95 -29.31 -15.11
CA VAL A 75 -28.93 -29.76 -14.15
C VAL A 75 -27.91 -28.66 -13.85
N LEU A 76 -27.50 -27.89 -14.86
CA LEU A 76 -26.63 -26.72 -14.70
C LEU A 76 -27.23 -25.70 -13.74
N ASP A 77 -28.49 -25.33 -13.97
CA ASP A 77 -29.18 -24.33 -13.15
C ASP A 77 -29.33 -24.83 -11.71
N GLY A 78 -29.62 -26.13 -11.51
CA GLY A 78 -29.64 -26.73 -10.18
C GLY A 78 -28.29 -26.68 -9.44
N HIS A 79 -27.16 -26.90 -10.13
CA HIS A 79 -25.84 -26.72 -9.52
C HIS A 79 -25.53 -25.25 -9.21
N ARG A 80 -25.91 -24.32 -10.09
CA ARG A 80 -25.71 -22.88 -9.88
C ARG A 80 -26.53 -22.36 -8.72
N GLU A 81 -27.79 -22.80 -8.60
CA GLU A 81 -28.68 -22.44 -7.50
C GLU A 81 -28.13 -22.94 -6.17
N ARG A 82 -27.71 -24.22 -6.07
CA ARG A 82 -27.07 -24.75 -4.84
C ARG A 82 -25.84 -23.96 -4.43
N VAL A 83 -24.93 -23.67 -5.37
CA VAL A 83 -23.73 -22.88 -5.09
C VAL A 83 -24.11 -21.46 -4.65
N ALA A 84 -25.09 -20.83 -5.31
CA ALA A 84 -25.57 -19.51 -4.94
C ALA A 84 -26.21 -19.51 -3.54
N THR A 85 -26.97 -20.55 -3.17
CA THR A 85 -27.55 -20.70 -1.83
C THR A 85 -26.47 -20.86 -0.77
N HIS A 86 -25.47 -21.71 -0.97
CA HIS A 86 -24.37 -21.87 -0.01
C HIS A 86 -23.56 -20.59 0.15
N PHE A 87 -23.27 -19.91 -0.95
CA PHE A 87 -22.58 -18.62 -0.93
C PHE A 87 -23.42 -17.54 -0.22
N ALA A 88 -24.73 -17.48 -0.51
CA ALA A 88 -25.65 -16.57 0.16
C ALA A 88 -25.79 -16.89 1.64
N ASN A 89 -25.75 -18.16 2.06
CA ASN A 89 -25.81 -18.54 3.48
C ASN A 89 -24.52 -18.22 4.23
N ILE A 90 -23.35 -18.28 3.59
CA ILE A 90 -22.09 -17.84 4.19
C ILE A 90 -22.10 -16.31 4.39
N ILE A 91 -22.55 -15.57 3.37
CA ILE A 91 -22.74 -14.12 3.47
C ILE A 91 -23.84 -13.79 4.48
N ALA A 92 -24.94 -14.53 4.49
CA ALA A 92 -26.05 -14.30 5.41
C ALA A 92 -25.69 -14.70 6.84
N SER A 93 -24.77 -15.65 7.08
CA SER A 93 -24.27 -15.92 8.43
C SER A 93 -23.31 -14.83 8.92
N GLU A 94 -22.54 -14.20 8.02
CA GLU A 94 -21.81 -12.97 8.34
C GLU A 94 -22.80 -11.81 8.58
N GLU A 95 -23.84 -11.67 7.76
CA GLU A 95 -24.92 -10.67 7.92
C GLU A 95 -25.87 -10.97 9.09
N GLU A 96 -26.02 -12.21 9.58
CA GLU A 96 -26.85 -12.56 10.75
C GLU A 96 -26.06 -12.41 12.07
N GLU A 97 -24.74 -12.62 12.04
CA GLU A 97 -23.84 -12.13 13.09
C GLU A 97 -23.77 -10.58 13.07
N ASP A 98 -23.82 -9.92 11.91
CA ASP A 98 -23.98 -8.45 11.77
C ASP A 98 -25.43 -7.97 12.01
N ALA A 99 -26.47 -8.81 11.88
CA ALA A 99 -27.87 -8.43 12.11
C ALA A 99 -28.24 -8.47 13.60
N GLY A 100 -27.40 -9.08 14.43
CA GLY A 100 -27.35 -8.76 15.85
C GLY A 100 -26.99 -7.29 16.13
N GLU A 101 -26.37 -6.61 15.16
CA GLU A 101 -25.90 -5.21 15.21
C GLU A 101 -26.57 -4.29 14.17
N SER A 102 -27.69 -4.67 13.53
CA SER A 102 -28.49 -3.75 12.69
C SER A 102 -29.39 -2.81 13.52
N GLY A 103 -28.92 -2.46 14.71
CA GLY A 103 -29.41 -1.39 15.55
C GLY A 103 -28.31 -0.36 15.74
N LEU A 104 -27.73 0.16 14.65
CA LEU A 104 -27.12 1.50 14.74
C LEU A 104 -28.19 2.38 15.36
N ALA A 105 -27.94 2.81 16.59
CA ALA A 105 -28.84 3.64 17.37
C ALA A 105 -29.39 4.73 16.42
N GLU A 106 -30.71 4.75 16.19
CA GLU A 106 -31.42 5.75 15.37
C GLU A 106 -30.95 7.17 15.76
N GLU A 107 -30.58 7.30 17.03
CA GLU A 107 -29.93 8.42 17.68
C GLU A 107 -28.65 8.92 16.98
N TRP A 108 -27.76 8.06 16.47
CA TRP A 108 -26.55 8.50 15.73
C TRP A 108 -26.89 9.17 14.39
N GLN A 109 -27.93 8.66 13.73
CA GLN A 109 -28.46 9.27 12.51
C GLN A 109 -29.07 10.64 12.83
N GLU A 110 -29.87 10.73 13.90
CA GLU A 110 -30.49 11.97 14.35
C GLU A 110 -29.45 13.03 14.76
N ILE A 111 -28.36 12.63 15.43
CA ILE A 111 -27.22 13.52 15.76
C ILE A 111 -26.56 14.05 14.48
N TRP A 112 -26.23 13.16 13.55
CA TRP A 112 -25.55 13.55 12.33
C TRP A 112 -26.42 14.50 11.49
N LEU A 113 -27.71 14.21 11.34
CA LEU A 113 -28.64 15.02 10.56
C LEU A 113 -29.11 16.29 11.29
N ALA A 114 -28.80 16.43 12.59
CA ALA A 114 -29.32 17.47 13.48
C ALA A 114 -30.86 17.48 13.55
N GLU A 115 -31.42 16.29 13.71
CA GLU A 115 -32.86 16.07 13.93
C GLU A 115 -33.18 15.97 15.44
N MET A 116 -32.18 15.68 16.27
CA MET A 116 -32.28 15.75 17.73
C MET A 116 -31.97 17.17 18.25
N ASP A 117 -32.65 17.60 19.31
CA ASP A 117 -32.40 18.89 19.95
C ASP A 117 -31.04 18.95 20.65
N ASP A 118 -30.49 20.17 20.79
CA ASP A 118 -29.13 20.37 21.31
C ASP A 118 -28.94 19.81 22.74
N GLU A 119 -29.92 19.93 23.64
CA GLU A 119 -29.77 19.43 25.02
C GLU A 119 -29.75 17.90 25.04
N SER A 120 -30.68 17.25 24.32
CA SER A 120 -30.74 15.79 24.19
C SER A 120 -29.49 15.22 23.53
N ALA A 121 -28.96 15.89 22.49
CA ALA A 121 -27.74 15.45 21.81
C ALA A 121 -26.51 15.49 22.71
N LEU A 122 -26.38 16.55 23.53
CA LEU A 122 -25.28 16.67 24.49
C LEU A 122 -25.34 15.59 25.57
N ASP A 123 -26.55 15.30 26.07
CA ASP A 123 -26.76 14.28 27.09
C ASP A 123 -26.53 12.87 26.54
N TRP A 124 -26.97 12.59 25.31
CA TRP A 124 -26.70 11.32 24.63
C TRP A 124 -25.21 11.07 24.43
N LEU A 125 -24.50 12.03 23.82
CA LEU A 125 -23.05 11.92 23.60
C LEU A 125 -22.29 11.71 24.92
N ARG A 126 -22.71 12.38 26.00
CA ARG A 126 -22.13 12.16 27.34
C ARG A 126 -22.38 10.74 27.84
N GLY A 127 -23.57 10.19 27.58
CA GLY A 127 -23.92 8.80 27.88
C GLY A 127 -23.07 7.78 27.09
N GLN A 128 -22.67 8.15 25.86
CA GLN A 128 -21.79 7.35 24.98
C GLN A 128 -20.29 7.56 25.25
N GLY A 129 -19.92 8.29 26.31
CA GLY A 129 -18.53 8.45 26.74
C GLY A 129 -17.76 9.59 26.06
N TYR A 130 -18.39 10.44 25.26
CA TYR A 130 -17.74 11.62 24.68
C TYR A 130 -17.37 12.61 25.79
N GLU A 131 -16.08 12.90 25.92
CA GLU A 131 -15.53 13.73 26.98
C GLU A 131 -15.80 15.23 26.78
N ASN A 132 -16.07 15.66 25.54
CA ASN A 132 -16.46 17.03 25.21
C ASN A 132 -17.62 17.07 24.18
N PRO A 133 -18.86 16.73 24.60
CA PRO A 133 -20.02 16.66 23.69
C PRO A 133 -20.31 17.96 22.94
N GLY A 134 -20.12 19.12 23.60
CA GLY A 134 -20.39 20.42 22.99
C GLY A 134 -19.46 20.75 21.84
N GLU A 135 -18.18 20.41 21.98
CA GLU A 135 -17.23 20.55 20.88
C GLU A 135 -17.52 19.56 19.75
N SER A 136 -17.85 18.31 20.08
CA SER A 136 -18.22 17.30 19.09
C SER A 136 -19.44 17.72 18.24
N CYS A 137 -20.52 18.20 18.87
CA CYS A 137 -21.68 18.74 18.14
C CYS A 137 -21.30 19.92 17.23
N ARG A 138 -20.42 20.82 17.71
CA ARG A 138 -19.94 21.96 16.92
C ARG A 138 -19.15 21.50 15.69
N GLU A 139 -18.20 20.59 15.84
CA GLU A 139 -17.39 20.08 14.72
C GLU A 139 -18.26 19.32 13.69
N LEU A 140 -19.25 18.54 14.14
CA LEU A 140 -20.21 17.88 13.25
C LEU A 140 -21.06 18.89 12.46
N ALA A 141 -21.54 19.95 13.12
CA ALA A 141 -22.26 21.03 12.47
C ALA A 141 -21.38 21.79 11.46
N GLU A 142 -20.11 22.05 11.79
CA GLU A 142 -19.15 22.69 10.90
C GLU A 142 -18.89 21.86 9.64
N LEU A 143 -18.71 20.53 9.77
CA LEU A 143 -18.56 19.64 8.62
C LEU A 143 -19.84 19.61 7.77
N ARG A 144 -20.99 19.36 8.40
CA ARG A 144 -22.28 19.21 7.73
C ARG A 144 -22.68 20.46 6.94
N ASN A 145 -22.40 21.65 7.50
CA ASN A 145 -22.71 22.94 6.89
C ASN A 145 -21.55 23.49 6.05
N SER A 146 -20.50 22.71 5.81
CA SER A 146 -19.39 23.14 4.98
C SER A 146 -19.82 23.27 3.52
N ARG A 147 -19.27 24.28 2.81
CA ARG A 147 -19.54 24.47 1.37
C ARG A 147 -19.25 23.23 0.53
N THR A 148 -18.29 22.41 0.96
CA THR A 148 -17.95 21.17 0.26
C THR A 148 -19.11 20.18 0.37
N VAL A 149 -19.70 19.99 1.57
CA VAL A 149 -20.86 19.12 1.77
C VAL A 149 -22.11 19.65 1.06
N GLU A 150 -22.35 20.97 1.11
CA GLU A 150 -23.47 21.61 0.40
C GLU A 150 -23.42 21.39 -1.12
N THR A 151 -22.22 21.32 -1.69
CA THR A 151 -22.00 21.15 -3.14
C THR A 151 -21.81 19.69 -3.56
N LEU A 152 -21.91 18.73 -2.64
CA LEU A 152 -21.84 17.31 -2.97
C LEU A 152 -23.02 16.91 -3.88
N GLN A 153 -22.73 16.04 -4.83
CA GLN A 153 -23.76 15.36 -5.59
C GLN A 153 -24.62 14.48 -4.68
N THR A 154 -25.86 14.19 -5.09
CA THR A 154 -26.83 13.40 -4.33
C THR A 154 -26.25 12.08 -3.81
N GLN A 155 -25.50 11.36 -4.65
CA GLN A 155 -24.89 10.10 -4.26
C GLN A 155 -23.77 10.26 -3.22
N GLY A 156 -22.94 11.32 -3.35
CA GLY A 156 -21.89 11.61 -2.37
C GLY A 156 -22.48 11.99 -1.00
N ARG A 157 -23.54 12.79 -0.99
CA ARG A 157 -24.27 13.15 0.24
C ARG A 157 -24.95 11.94 0.87
N LYS A 158 -25.56 11.05 0.07
CA LYS A 158 -26.14 9.80 0.56
C LYS A 158 -25.09 8.93 1.25
N ARG A 159 -23.92 8.74 0.61
CA ARG A 159 -22.80 7.96 1.18
C ARG A 159 -22.27 8.58 2.48
N LEU A 160 -22.11 9.89 2.52
CA LEU A 160 -21.71 10.59 3.76
C LEU A 160 -22.72 10.36 4.88
N ASN A 161 -24.02 10.48 4.59
CA ASN A 161 -25.09 10.28 5.57
C ASN A 161 -25.21 8.82 6.05
N GLN A 162 -24.73 7.85 5.29
CA GLN A 162 -24.64 6.44 5.72
C GLN A 162 -23.36 6.17 6.51
N PHE A 163 -22.26 6.83 6.14
CA PHE A 163 -20.94 6.64 6.74
C PHE A 163 -20.78 7.32 8.11
N MET A 164 -21.33 8.52 8.29
CA MET A 164 -21.14 9.27 9.55
C MET A 164 -21.71 8.55 10.79
N PRO A 165 -22.91 7.95 10.78
CA PRO A 165 -23.43 7.20 11.92
C PRO A 165 -22.52 6.04 12.34
N VAL A 166 -22.09 5.20 11.39
CA VAL A 166 -21.20 4.06 11.69
C VAL A 166 -19.83 4.50 12.19
N LEU A 167 -19.36 5.67 11.76
CA LEU A 167 -18.12 6.26 12.25
C LEU A 167 -18.26 6.78 13.69
N LEU A 168 -19.37 7.49 13.98
CA LEU A 168 -19.67 8.03 15.31
C LEU A 168 -19.84 6.92 16.35
N ASP A 169 -20.46 5.83 15.94
CA ASP A 169 -20.60 4.64 16.76
C ASP A 169 -19.25 3.98 17.04
N ALA A 170 -18.41 3.79 16.02
CA ALA A 170 -17.07 3.21 16.19
C ALA A 170 -16.17 4.03 17.13
N LEU A 171 -16.37 5.36 17.21
CA LEU A 171 -15.65 6.25 18.13
C LEU A 171 -15.97 5.98 19.61
N THR A 172 -17.07 5.30 19.94
CA THR A 172 -17.38 4.92 21.33
C THR A 172 -16.43 3.86 21.89
N GLY A 173 -15.73 3.12 21.02
CA GLY A 173 -14.78 2.08 21.41
C GLY A 173 -13.43 2.58 21.91
N VAL A 174 -13.16 3.89 21.91
CA VAL A 174 -11.88 4.49 22.34
C VAL A 174 -12.02 5.37 23.59
N GLU A 175 -10.93 5.58 24.33
CA GLU A 175 -10.96 6.30 25.61
C GLU A 175 -11.36 7.79 25.50
N LYS A 176 -11.08 8.44 24.37
CA LYS A 176 -11.33 9.87 24.14
C LYS A 176 -12.06 10.11 22.80
N PRO A 177 -13.36 9.81 22.74
CA PRO A 177 -14.13 9.91 21.50
C PRO A 177 -14.16 11.33 20.91
N SER A 178 -14.31 12.39 21.72
CA SER A 178 -14.37 13.77 21.21
C SER A 178 -13.05 14.20 20.58
N GLN A 179 -11.91 13.92 21.22
CA GLN A 179 -10.59 14.20 20.67
C GLN A 179 -10.32 13.39 19.39
N THR A 180 -10.75 12.13 19.37
CA THR A 180 -10.55 11.25 18.21
C THR A 180 -11.44 11.68 17.04
N LEU A 181 -12.67 12.12 17.30
CA LEU A 181 -13.58 12.71 16.32
C LEU A 181 -12.90 13.87 15.59
N SER A 182 -12.35 14.84 16.34
CA SER A 182 -11.66 16.01 15.76
C SER A 182 -10.55 15.62 14.78
N ARG A 183 -9.82 14.53 15.08
CA ARG A 183 -8.77 13.99 14.21
C ARG A 183 -9.36 13.30 12.97
N VAL A 184 -10.35 12.44 13.15
CA VAL A 184 -10.95 11.70 12.03
C VAL A 184 -11.72 12.63 11.09
N LEU A 185 -12.37 13.70 11.60
CA LEU A 185 -13.08 14.67 10.76
C LEU A 185 -12.15 15.40 9.78
N GLN A 186 -10.85 15.51 10.07
CA GLN A 186 -9.86 16.03 9.11
C GLN A 186 -9.71 15.10 7.91
N LEU A 187 -9.64 13.78 8.15
CA LEU A 187 -9.67 12.78 7.09
C LEU A 187 -10.99 12.81 6.32
N VAL A 188 -12.13 12.83 7.03
CA VAL A 188 -13.46 12.88 6.39
C VAL A 188 -13.53 14.07 5.43
N SER A 189 -13.10 15.25 5.90
CA SER A 189 -13.01 16.48 5.10
C SER A 189 -12.13 16.32 3.85
N ALA A 190 -11.00 15.63 3.96
CA ALA A 190 -10.08 15.35 2.86
C ALA A 190 -10.68 14.39 1.81
N ILE A 191 -11.54 13.45 2.22
CA ILE A 191 -12.13 12.44 1.33
C ILE A 191 -13.54 12.75 0.84
N LEU A 192 -14.17 13.86 1.24
CA LEU A 192 -15.55 14.22 0.85
C LEU A 192 -15.83 14.08 -0.66
N ARG A 193 -14.86 14.49 -1.50
CA ARG A 193 -14.98 14.43 -2.97
C ARG A 193 -14.61 13.08 -3.58
N ARG A 194 -14.01 12.19 -2.79
CA ARG A 194 -13.51 10.87 -3.20
C ARG A 194 -14.33 9.78 -2.50
N THR A 195 -15.59 9.68 -2.92
CA THR A 195 -16.60 8.84 -2.25
C THR A 195 -16.23 7.36 -2.16
N ALA A 196 -15.27 6.87 -2.96
CA ALA A 196 -14.75 5.51 -2.87
C ALA A 196 -14.16 5.19 -1.49
N TYR A 197 -13.44 6.13 -0.86
CA TYR A 197 -12.87 5.92 0.47
C TYR A 197 -13.94 5.84 1.57
N MET A 198 -15.04 6.61 1.43
CA MET A 198 -16.17 6.48 2.35
C MET A 198 -16.86 5.12 2.21
N VAL A 199 -17.02 4.63 0.97
CA VAL A 199 -17.57 3.28 0.73
C VAL A 199 -16.64 2.22 1.31
N LEU A 200 -15.33 2.33 1.09
CA LEU A 200 -14.36 1.39 1.67
C LEU A 200 -14.53 1.25 3.18
N LEU A 201 -14.62 2.36 3.92
CA LEU A 201 -14.80 2.34 5.38
C LEU A 201 -16.21 1.95 5.84
N LEU A 202 -17.22 2.14 4.98
CA LEU A 202 -18.58 1.70 5.23
C LEU A 202 -18.68 0.18 5.13
N GLU A 203 -18.17 -0.38 4.02
CA GLU A 203 -18.22 -1.81 3.69
C GLU A 203 -17.20 -2.66 4.48
N ASN A 204 -16.22 -2.04 5.14
CA ASN A 204 -15.18 -2.75 5.89
C ASN A 204 -15.14 -2.26 7.36
N PRO A 205 -15.98 -2.83 8.26
CA PRO A 205 -15.99 -2.49 9.69
C PRO A 205 -14.63 -2.63 10.35
N GLY A 206 -13.87 -3.67 10.01
CA GLY A 206 -12.51 -3.87 10.49
C GLY A 206 -11.59 -2.67 10.21
N ALA A 207 -11.60 -2.17 8.97
CA ALA A 207 -10.79 -1.00 8.58
C ALA A 207 -11.23 0.28 9.29
N ARG A 208 -12.54 0.47 9.49
CA ARG A 208 -13.10 1.59 10.27
C ARG A 208 -12.63 1.54 11.73
N THR A 209 -12.66 0.37 12.35
CA THR A 209 -12.16 0.17 13.71
C THR A 209 -10.67 0.47 13.81
N GLN A 210 -9.85 0.00 12.85
CA GLN A 210 -8.41 0.34 12.83
C GLN A 210 -8.17 1.83 12.62
N LEU A 211 -8.94 2.48 11.74
CA LEU A 211 -8.86 3.93 11.51
C LEU A 211 -9.09 4.69 12.82
N VAL A 212 -10.18 4.39 13.53
CA VAL A 212 -10.55 5.06 14.78
C VAL A 212 -9.47 4.83 15.84
N ARG A 213 -9.03 3.58 16.00
CA ARG A 213 -7.99 3.21 16.96
C ARG A 213 -6.65 3.91 16.71
N LEU A 214 -6.16 3.89 15.47
CA LEU A 214 -4.89 4.55 15.15
C LEU A 214 -4.99 6.07 15.33
N CYS A 215 -6.13 6.67 14.97
CA CYS A 215 -6.38 8.09 15.18
C CYS A 215 -6.50 8.45 16.67
N SER A 216 -6.99 7.55 17.54
CA SER A 216 -7.05 7.81 18.99
C SER A 216 -5.66 7.82 19.61
N GLU A 217 -4.80 6.89 19.19
CA GLU A 217 -3.45 6.75 19.72
C GLU A 217 -2.47 7.82 19.20
N SER A 218 -2.58 8.23 17.93
CA SER A 218 -1.58 9.11 17.31
C SER A 218 -2.17 10.23 16.45
N PRO A 219 -2.00 11.52 16.85
CA PRO A 219 -2.38 12.64 16.00
C PRO A 219 -1.55 12.70 14.71
N TRP A 220 -0.30 12.19 14.74
CA TRP A 220 0.57 12.14 13.57
C TRP A 220 0.05 11.12 12.54
N VAL A 221 -0.41 9.93 12.97
CA VAL A 221 -1.02 8.95 12.06
C VAL A 221 -2.31 9.51 11.46
N ALA A 222 -3.15 10.16 12.26
CA ALA A 222 -4.36 10.80 11.77
C ALA A 222 -4.05 11.85 10.67
N GLN A 223 -3.03 12.68 10.87
CA GLN A 223 -2.58 13.64 9.88
C GLN A 223 -2.07 12.94 8.61
N GLN A 224 -1.28 11.87 8.73
CA GLN A 224 -0.78 11.10 7.58
C GLN A 224 -1.92 10.52 6.73
N LEU A 225 -2.94 9.94 7.37
CA LEU A 225 -4.12 9.40 6.67
C LEU A 225 -4.92 10.51 5.97
N ALA A 226 -5.08 11.68 6.60
CA ALA A 226 -5.77 12.81 6.00
C ALA A 226 -5.01 13.38 4.79
N GLU A 227 -3.68 13.48 4.87
CA GLU A 227 -2.82 13.94 3.78
C GLU A 227 -2.72 12.92 2.64
N THR A 228 -2.74 11.62 2.98
CA THR A 228 -2.61 10.53 2.00
C THR A 228 -3.72 9.48 2.18
N PRO A 229 -4.96 9.75 1.74
CA PRO A 229 -6.09 8.83 1.95
C PRO A 229 -5.96 7.46 1.25
N LEU A 230 -5.04 7.31 0.30
CA LEU A 230 -4.74 6.01 -0.30
C LEU A 230 -4.25 4.99 0.74
N LEU A 231 -3.66 5.46 1.84
CA LEU A 231 -3.21 4.62 2.94
C LEU A 231 -4.35 3.92 3.69
N LEU A 232 -5.62 4.27 3.42
CA LEU A 232 -6.77 3.54 3.95
C LEU A 232 -6.81 2.08 3.49
N ASP A 233 -6.20 1.77 2.34
CA ASP A 233 -6.09 0.40 1.84
C ASP A 233 -5.26 -0.49 2.80
N GLU A 234 -4.27 0.09 3.49
CA GLU A 234 -3.46 -0.62 4.50
C GLU A 234 -4.29 -1.03 5.72
N LEU A 235 -5.45 -0.41 5.95
CA LEU A 235 -6.32 -0.71 7.08
C LEU A 235 -7.23 -1.92 6.83
N LEU A 236 -7.31 -2.40 5.59
CA LEU A 236 -8.14 -3.54 5.20
C LEU A 236 -7.61 -4.86 5.78
N ASN A 237 -6.30 -4.97 5.97
CA ASN A 237 -5.68 -6.18 6.51
C ASN A 237 -4.90 -5.86 7.79
N ALA A 238 -5.51 -6.19 8.93
CA ALA A 238 -4.93 -5.96 10.25
C ALA A 238 -3.64 -6.76 10.49
N GLU A 239 -3.51 -7.94 9.91
CA GLU A 239 -2.32 -8.78 10.08
C GLU A 239 -1.09 -8.11 9.46
N SER A 240 -1.21 -7.64 8.21
CA SER A 240 -0.13 -6.89 7.55
C SER A 240 0.11 -5.53 8.19
N LEU A 241 -0.95 -4.87 8.68
CA LEU A 241 -0.84 -3.54 9.31
C LEU A 241 0.02 -3.56 10.58
N TYR A 242 -0.13 -4.60 11.40
CA TYR A 242 0.54 -4.72 12.70
C TYR A 242 1.76 -5.65 12.70
N THR A 243 2.13 -6.16 11.53
CA THR A 243 3.33 -6.99 11.34
C THR A 243 4.14 -6.39 10.20
N PRO A 244 5.13 -5.52 10.50
CA PRO A 244 5.93 -4.90 9.46
C PRO A 244 6.89 -5.95 8.87
N PRO A 245 7.07 -5.95 7.54
CA PRO A 245 7.75 -7.03 6.84
C PRO A 245 9.27 -6.96 7.02
N ALA A 246 9.93 -8.11 6.99
CA ALA A 246 11.39 -8.16 7.04
C ALA A 246 12.04 -7.47 5.83
N ARG A 247 13.36 -7.25 5.88
CA ARG A 247 14.08 -6.55 4.80
C ARG A 247 13.93 -7.26 3.44
N GLU A 248 14.02 -8.60 3.38
CA GLU A 248 13.83 -9.33 2.12
C GLU A 248 12.40 -9.18 1.59
N GLU A 249 11.40 -9.25 2.47
CA GLU A 249 10.00 -9.07 2.12
C GLU A 249 9.73 -7.65 1.60
N LEU A 250 10.31 -6.61 2.20
CA LEU A 250 10.24 -5.24 1.69
C LEU A 250 10.80 -5.13 0.26
N GLN A 251 11.91 -5.81 -0.03
CA GLN A 251 12.52 -5.82 -1.36
C GLN A 251 11.61 -6.50 -2.38
N ASP A 252 11.02 -7.64 -2.01
CA ASP A 252 10.12 -8.38 -2.88
C ASP A 252 8.79 -7.65 -3.08
N ASP A 253 8.23 -7.03 -2.05
CA ASP A 253 7.03 -6.19 -2.11
C ASP A 253 7.25 -4.99 -3.06
N LEU A 254 8.36 -4.26 -2.88
CA LEU A 254 8.69 -3.14 -3.77
C LEU A 254 8.85 -3.64 -5.21
N ARG A 255 9.59 -4.73 -5.41
CA ARG A 255 9.78 -5.31 -6.75
C ARG A 255 8.43 -5.65 -7.40
N GLN A 256 7.54 -6.33 -6.67
CA GLN A 256 6.22 -6.72 -7.17
C GLN A 256 5.36 -5.50 -7.56
N GLN A 257 5.36 -4.45 -6.72
CA GLN A 257 4.64 -3.21 -7.01
C GLN A 257 5.19 -2.52 -8.28
N MET A 258 6.50 -2.57 -8.48
CA MET A 258 7.17 -1.90 -9.61
C MET A 258 7.15 -2.72 -10.91
N LEU A 259 6.79 -4.01 -10.90
CA LEU A 259 6.80 -4.88 -12.10
C LEU A 259 5.99 -4.33 -13.28
N ARG A 260 4.94 -3.55 -13.00
CA ARG A 260 4.04 -3.01 -14.03
C ARG A 260 4.44 -1.62 -14.52
N ILE A 261 5.44 -1.01 -13.90
CA ILE A 261 5.85 0.37 -14.15
C ILE A 261 7.19 0.34 -14.91
N PRO A 262 7.24 0.81 -16.17
CA PRO A 262 8.50 0.90 -16.90
C PRO A 262 9.52 1.82 -16.21
N TYR A 263 10.81 1.53 -16.33
CA TYR A 263 11.85 2.40 -15.77
C TYR A 263 11.95 3.76 -16.48
N GLU A 264 11.44 3.86 -17.71
CA GLU A 264 11.39 5.09 -18.48
C GLU A 264 10.30 6.05 -17.97
N ASP A 265 9.25 5.54 -17.33
CA ASP A 265 8.19 6.34 -16.72
C ASP A 265 8.61 6.83 -15.33
N LEU A 266 9.48 7.84 -15.33
CA LEU A 266 10.05 8.35 -14.10
C LEU A 266 9.00 8.95 -13.16
N GLU A 267 7.91 9.51 -13.68
CA GLU A 267 6.86 10.14 -12.87
C GLU A 267 6.11 9.08 -12.08
N GLU A 268 5.68 7.99 -12.72
CA GLU A 268 4.99 6.88 -12.06
C GLU A 268 5.91 6.12 -11.10
N GLN A 269 7.19 5.94 -11.45
CA GLN A 269 8.20 5.38 -10.53
C GLN A 269 8.33 6.24 -9.27
N MET A 270 8.45 7.56 -9.43
CA MET A 270 8.59 8.50 -8.32
C MET A 270 7.35 8.51 -7.41
N GLU A 271 6.17 8.50 -8.00
CA GLU A 271 4.91 8.50 -7.24
C GLU A 271 4.73 7.19 -6.46
N SER A 272 5.00 6.05 -7.11
CA SER A 272 4.83 4.73 -6.49
C SER A 272 5.82 4.48 -5.35
N LEU A 273 7.06 4.98 -5.45
CA LEU A 273 8.03 4.94 -4.35
C LEU A 273 7.57 5.72 -3.11
N ARG A 274 6.89 6.86 -3.32
CA ARG A 274 6.36 7.67 -2.20
C ARG A 274 5.19 6.95 -1.52
N HIS A 275 4.31 6.33 -2.30
CA HIS A 275 3.25 5.48 -1.75
C HIS A 275 3.83 4.31 -0.96
N PHE A 276 4.79 3.57 -1.54
CA PHE A 276 5.48 2.46 -0.87
C PHE A 276 6.08 2.89 0.48
N LYS A 277 6.86 3.98 0.48
CA LYS A 277 7.45 4.52 1.72
C LYS A 277 6.37 4.82 2.76
N LYS A 278 5.32 5.56 2.40
CA LYS A 278 4.27 5.97 3.33
C LYS A 278 3.49 4.79 3.89
N ALA A 279 3.17 3.80 3.05
CA ALA A 279 2.50 2.56 3.47
C ALA A 279 3.32 1.81 4.52
N HIS A 280 4.60 1.53 4.25
CA HIS A 280 5.43 0.81 5.21
C HIS A 280 5.77 1.63 6.46
N ILE A 281 5.90 2.95 6.35
CA ILE A 281 6.03 3.81 7.53
C ILE A 281 4.77 3.77 8.40
N LEU A 282 3.58 3.76 7.80
CA LEU A 282 2.32 3.60 8.53
C LEU A 282 2.29 2.26 9.25
N ARG A 283 2.68 1.16 8.60
CA ARG A 283 2.76 -0.18 9.22
C ARG A 283 3.72 -0.20 10.41
N VAL A 284 4.90 0.43 10.29
CA VAL A 284 5.86 0.54 11.40
C VAL A 284 5.25 1.33 12.57
N ALA A 285 4.65 2.49 12.30
CA ALA A 285 4.03 3.32 13.33
C ALA A 285 2.82 2.62 13.99
N ALA A 286 1.97 1.98 13.21
CA ALA A 286 0.84 1.20 13.69
C ALA A 286 1.30 0.06 14.61
N SER A 287 2.35 -0.66 14.21
CA SER A 287 2.93 -1.76 14.99
C SER A 287 3.60 -1.30 16.28
N GLU A 288 4.27 -0.14 16.26
CA GLU A 288 4.84 0.49 17.46
C GLU A 288 3.72 0.87 18.45
N LEU A 289 2.68 1.56 17.99
CA LEU A 289 1.53 1.99 18.81
C LEU A 289 0.79 0.80 19.42
N MET A 290 0.70 -0.29 18.66
CA MET A 290 0.05 -1.53 19.08
C MET A 290 0.93 -2.45 19.95
N GLY A 291 2.20 -2.10 20.14
CA GLY A 291 3.14 -2.89 20.92
C GLY A 291 3.56 -4.21 20.26
N THR A 292 3.22 -4.42 18.99
CA THR A 292 3.68 -5.59 18.21
C THR A 292 5.11 -5.42 17.71
N LEU A 293 5.58 -4.17 17.59
CA LEU A 293 6.97 -3.84 17.30
C LEU A 293 7.63 -3.12 18.50
N PRO A 294 8.71 -3.65 19.09
CA PRO A 294 9.44 -2.96 20.13
C PRO A 294 10.06 -1.66 19.62
N LEU A 295 10.02 -0.59 20.44
CA LEU A 295 10.63 0.72 20.10
C LEU A 295 12.08 0.60 19.63
N MET A 296 12.87 -0.28 20.25
CA MET A 296 14.27 -0.51 19.89
C MET A 296 14.48 -1.09 18.48
N LYS A 297 13.42 -1.56 17.82
CA LYS A 297 13.41 -2.09 16.46
C LYS A 297 12.87 -1.11 15.42
N VAL A 298 12.23 -0.01 15.83
CA VAL A 298 11.66 0.98 14.89
C VAL A 298 12.74 1.52 13.95
N SER A 299 13.91 1.89 14.48
CA SER A 299 15.02 2.40 13.66
C SER A 299 15.54 1.38 12.66
N ASP A 300 15.58 0.09 13.02
CA ASP A 300 16.00 -0.99 12.11
C ASP A 300 15.07 -1.01 10.87
N TYR A 301 13.76 -1.01 11.09
CA TYR A 301 12.77 -1.03 10.01
C TYR A 301 12.79 0.24 9.16
N LEU A 302 12.91 1.41 9.78
CA LEU A 302 13.00 2.67 9.04
C LEU A 302 14.27 2.73 8.17
N THR A 303 15.38 2.18 8.68
CA THR A 303 16.62 2.01 7.91
C THR A 303 16.45 1.01 6.76
N TRP A 304 15.79 -0.13 6.98
CA TRP A 304 15.52 -1.09 5.90
C TRP A 304 14.66 -0.50 4.79
N ILE A 305 13.59 0.22 5.13
CA ILE A 305 12.75 0.91 4.15
C ILE A 305 13.60 1.87 3.31
N ALA A 306 14.47 2.67 3.95
CA ALA A 306 15.34 3.61 3.26
C ALA A 306 16.33 2.91 2.31
N GLU A 307 16.96 1.80 2.75
CA GLU A 307 17.88 1.02 1.91
C GLU A 307 17.18 0.42 0.69
N VAL A 308 16.04 -0.24 0.90
CA VAL A 308 15.28 -0.88 -0.19
C VAL A 308 14.85 0.15 -1.23
N VAL A 309 14.40 1.32 -0.77
CA VAL A 309 14.09 2.45 -1.65
C VAL A 309 15.34 2.96 -2.37
N LEU A 310 16.46 3.14 -1.67
CA LEU A 310 17.70 3.62 -2.28
C LEU A 310 18.24 2.67 -3.35
N ASP A 311 18.20 1.36 -3.12
CA ASP A 311 18.58 0.34 -4.10
C ASP A 311 17.74 0.50 -5.39
N HIS A 312 16.41 0.54 -5.27
CA HIS A 312 15.55 0.70 -6.44
C HIS A 312 15.74 2.05 -7.14
N VAL A 313 15.98 3.13 -6.39
CA VAL A 313 16.27 4.46 -6.97
C VAL A 313 17.55 4.44 -7.79
N VAL A 314 18.58 3.71 -7.35
CA VAL A 314 19.82 3.54 -8.13
C VAL A 314 19.50 2.81 -9.44
N ASP A 315 18.74 1.73 -9.41
CA ASP A 315 18.37 0.95 -10.59
C ASP A 315 17.58 1.78 -11.61
N VAL A 316 16.56 2.52 -11.16
CA VAL A 316 15.76 3.42 -12.01
C VAL A 316 16.65 4.50 -12.64
N ALA A 317 17.49 5.15 -11.83
CA ALA A 317 18.35 6.23 -12.30
C ALA A 317 19.41 5.73 -13.31
N PHE A 318 19.96 4.55 -13.09
CA PHE A 318 20.93 3.90 -13.96
C PHE A 318 20.28 3.50 -15.28
N ALA A 319 19.14 2.80 -15.25
CA ALA A 319 18.39 2.39 -16.43
C ALA A 319 17.99 3.60 -17.31
N ASN A 320 17.59 4.72 -16.69
CA ASN A 320 17.24 5.95 -17.41
C ASN A 320 18.42 6.56 -18.17
N LEU A 321 19.65 6.43 -17.65
CA LEU A 321 20.85 6.93 -18.31
C LEU A 321 21.36 5.97 -19.38
N VAL A 322 21.36 4.66 -19.08
CA VAL A 322 21.76 3.61 -20.01
C VAL A 322 20.92 3.63 -21.28
N SER A 323 19.60 3.78 -21.16
CA SER A 323 18.70 3.84 -22.34
C SER A 323 19.03 4.98 -23.32
N ARG A 324 19.73 6.02 -22.87
CA ARG A 324 20.10 7.20 -23.68
C ARG A 324 21.55 7.23 -24.11
N HIS A 325 22.45 6.72 -23.27
CA HIS A 325 23.89 6.90 -23.40
C HIS A 325 24.66 5.58 -23.55
N GLY A 326 23.99 4.44 -23.38
CA GLY A 326 24.62 3.12 -23.25
C GLY A 326 25.28 2.93 -21.89
N TYR A 327 25.99 1.81 -21.75
CA TYR A 327 26.65 1.43 -20.51
C TYR A 327 28.02 2.11 -20.40
N PRO A 328 28.42 2.57 -19.19
CA PRO A 328 29.78 2.98 -18.93
C PRO A 328 30.74 1.80 -19.12
N ARG A 329 32.03 2.08 -19.35
CA ARG A 329 33.05 1.04 -19.61
C ARG A 329 34.04 0.90 -18.47
N ARG A 330 34.47 -0.34 -18.19
CA ARG A 330 35.61 -0.65 -17.32
C ARG A 330 36.91 -0.64 -18.13
N SER A 331 38.04 -0.59 -17.43
CA SER A 331 39.39 -0.54 -18.03
C SER A 331 39.76 -1.78 -18.84
N ASP A 332 39.10 -2.92 -18.61
CA ASP A 332 39.22 -4.15 -19.40
C ASP A 332 38.32 -4.17 -20.65
N GLY A 333 37.55 -3.10 -20.89
CA GLY A 333 36.61 -2.97 -22.01
C GLY A 333 35.23 -3.58 -21.76
N SER A 334 35.00 -4.22 -20.61
CA SER A 334 33.65 -4.70 -20.26
C SER A 334 32.70 -3.53 -20.02
N ALA A 335 31.40 -3.75 -20.21
CA ALA A 335 30.41 -2.83 -19.68
C ALA A 335 30.51 -2.84 -18.14
N CYS A 336 30.42 -1.65 -17.55
CA CYS A 336 30.08 -1.51 -16.15
C CYS A 336 28.68 -2.06 -15.94
N GLU A 337 28.49 -2.78 -14.83
CA GLU A 337 27.17 -2.89 -14.23
C GLU A 337 26.87 -1.55 -13.53
N THR A 338 26.26 -1.55 -12.36
CA THR A 338 25.98 -0.32 -11.64
C THR A 338 27.26 0.41 -11.21
N ASP A 339 28.33 -0.31 -10.81
CA ASP A 339 29.67 0.19 -10.41
C ASP A 339 29.66 1.48 -9.56
N PHE A 340 28.60 1.65 -8.79
CA PHE A 340 28.24 2.83 -8.03
C PHE A 340 27.71 2.37 -6.68
N ALA A 341 28.10 3.07 -5.62
CA ALA A 341 27.64 2.80 -4.27
C ALA A 341 27.22 4.10 -3.58
N ILE A 342 26.16 3.97 -2.79
CA ILE A 342 25.70 4.99 -1.85
C ILE A 342 26.25 4.62 -0.48
N ILE A 343 27.00 5.54 0.12
CA ILE A 343 27.48 5.43 1.49
C ILE A 343 26.57 6.28 2.38
N GLY A 344 25.84 5.61 3.27
CA GLY A 344 25.02 6.25 4.29
C GLY A 344 25.88 6.66 5.47
N TYR A 345 25.76 7.91 5.88
CA TYR A 345 26.39 8.50 7.06
C TYR A 345 25.34 8.76 8.15
N GLY A 346 25.78 9.34 9.27
CA GLY A 346 24.88 9.87 10.29
C GLY A 346 23.92 8.81 10.84
N LYS A 347 22.63 9.14 10.86
CA LYS A 347 21.58 8.23 11.37
C LYS A 347 21.36 7.02 10.46
N LEU A 348 21.46 7.21 9.14
CA LEU A 348 21.29 6.11 8.18
C LEU A 348 22.42 5.08 8.33
N GLY A 349 23.67 5.53 8.35
CA GLY A 349 24.83 4.67 8.53
C GLY A 349 24.85 3.99 9.91
N GLY A 350 24.36 4.68 10.94
CA GLY A 350 24.25 4.19 12.30
C GLY A 350 23.02 3.33 12.62
N ILE A 351 22.10 3.10 11.67
CA ILE A 351 20.83 2.37 11.89
C ILE A 351 19.98 3.04 13.00
N GLU A 352 19.84 4.36 12.90
CA GLU A 352 19.16 5.23 13.88
C GLU A 352 18.16 6.17 13.20
N LEU A 353 17.57 5.76 12.08
CA LEU A 353 16.54 6.57 11.42
C LEU A 353 15.29 6.69 12.31
N GLY A 354 14.78 7.91 12.42
CA GLY A 354 13.42 8.19 12.89
C GLY A 354 12.50 8.62 11.74
N TYR A 355 11.19 8.71 12.00
CA TYR A 355 10.15 8.95 10.99
C TYR A 355 10.38 10.16 10.05
N THR A 356 11.00 11.21 10.55
CA THR A 356 11.28 12.46 9.81
C THR A 356 12.77 12.69 9.56
N SER A 357 13.57 11.62 9.48
CA SER A 357 15.02 11.76 9.31
C SER A 357 15.43 12.00 7.87
N ASP A 358 16.39 12.90 7.71
CA ASP A 358 17.12 13.12 6.45
C ASP A 358 18.08 11.97 6.17
N LEU A 359 18.45 11.81 4.90
CA LEU A 359 19.45 10.83 4.47
C LEU A 359 20.79 11.52 4.20
N ASP A 360 21.78 11.26 5.07
CA ASP A 360 23.17 11.69 4.87
C ASP A 360 23.87 10.76 3.88
N LEU A 361 24.05 11.19 2.63
CA LEU A 361 24.54 10.34 1.54
C LEU A 361 25.88 10.84 0.95
N VAL A 362 26.77 9.90 0.63
CA VAL A 362 27.97 10.14 -0.18
C VAL A 362 27.99 9.13 -1.32
N PHE A 363 28.25 9.60 -2.54
CA PHE A 363 28.24 8.78 -3.73
C PHE A 363 29.65 8.46 -4.22
N VAL A 364 29.91 7.19 -4.47
CA VAL A 364 31.19 6.71 -5.00
C VAL A 364 30.98 5.80 -6.21
N HIS A 365 31.95 5.76 -7.13
CA HIS A 365 31.96 4.82 -8.24
C HIS A 365 33.35 4.21 -8.46
N GLN A 366 33.41 3.08 -9.15
CA GLN A 366 34.67 2.39 -9.47
C GLN A 366 35.06 2.48 -10.96
N ALA A 367 34.17 2.96 -11.82
CA ALA A 367 34.47 3.10 -13.24
C ALA A 367 35.67 4.00 -13.53
N ASP A 368 36.40 3.68 -14.60
CA ASP A 368 37.54 4.47 -15.08
C ASP A 368 37.03 5.81 -15.64
N PRO A 369 37.40 6.96 -15.04
CA PRO A 369 36.88 8.26 -15.45
C PRO A 369 37.35 8.70 -16.85
N GLU A 370 38.38 8.06 -17.43
CA GLU A 370 38.93 8.40 -18.75
C GLU A 370 38.21 7.69 -19.91
N LEU A 371 37.33 6.74 -19.61
CA LEU A 371 36.53 6.02 -20.61
C LEU A 371 35.16 6.68 -20.82
N SER A 372 34.46 6.25 -21.88
CA SER A 372 33.14 6.75 -22.25
C SER A 372 32.13 5.61 -22.38
N THR A 373 30.85 5.96 -22.32
CA THR A 373 29.73 5.03 -22.53
C THR A 373 29.64 4.55 -23.97
N ASP A 374 28.93 3.44 -24.20
CA ASP A 374 28.92 2.72 -25.49
C ASP A 374 27.65 2.88 -26.35
N GLY A 375 26.73 3.79 -25.99
CA GLY A 375 25.48 4.00 -26.71
C GLY A 375 25.56 5.07 -27.81
N ASP A 376 24.41 5.36 -28.43
CA ASP A 376 24.30 6.27 -29.60
C ASP A 376 24.78 7.71 -29.32
N LYS A 377 24.71 8.13 -28.05
CA LYS A 377 25.17 9.44 -27.57
C LYS A 377 26.18 9.24 -26.44
N PRO A 378 27.43 8.86 -26.76
CA PRO A 378 28.42 8.53 -25.75
C PRO A 378 28.77 9.76 -24.91
N ILE A 379 28.98 9.53 -23.62
CA ILE A 379 29.47 10.53 -22.66
C ILE A 379 30.58 9.93 -21.82
N ASP A 380 31.47 10.78 -21.29
CA ASP A 380 32.53 10.32 -20.39
C ASP A 380 31.93 9.68 -19.14
N ASN A 381 32.57 8.62 -18.63
CA ASN A 381 32.14 7.92 -17.43
C ASN A 381 31.99 8.88 -16.24
N ALA A 382 32.92 9.82 -16.05
CA ALA A 382 32.81 10.83 -15.00
C ALA A 382 31.53 11.68 -15.12
N VAL A 383 31.12 12.02 -16.35
CA VAL A 383 29.87 12.74 -16.62
C VAL A 383 28.66 11.84 -16.38
N PHE A 384 28.72 10.58 -16.80
CA PHE A 384 27.66 9.59 -16.56
C PHE A 384 27.35 9.44 -15.07
N PHE A 385 28.37 9.15 -14.24
CA PHE A 385 28.16 8.95 -12.80
C PHE A 385 27.78 10.24 -12.08
N THR A 386 28.26 11.40 -12.53
CA THR A 386 27.78 12.70 -12.00
C THR A 386 26.29 12.89 -12.29
N ARG A 387 25.83 12.58 -13.51
CA ARG A 387 24.41 12.63 -13.87
C ARG A 387 23.58 11.59 -13.13
N LEU A 388 24.15 10.42 -12.85
CA LEU A 388 23.51 9.37 -12.03
C LEU A 388 23.24 9.90 -10.62
N GLY A 389 24.25 10.46 -9.96
CA GLY A 389 24.08 11.09 -8.64
C GLY A 389 23.06 12.22 -8.65
N GLN A 390 23.06 13.08 -9.68
CA GLN A 390 22.06 14.14 -9.83
C GLN A 390 20.64 13.57 -9.99
N ARG A 391 20.48 12.49 -10.75
CA ARG A 391 19.20 11.83 -10.96
C ARG A 391 18.67 11.18 -9.69
N ILE A 392 19.51 10.49 -8.93
CA ILE A 392 19.17 9.90 -7.63
C ILE A 392 18.66 10.99 -6.69
N VAL A 393 19.42 12.09 -6.56
CA VAL A 393 19.01 13.24 -5.73
C VAL A 393 17.68 13.80 -6.19
N HIS A 394 17.45 13.94 -7.50
CA HIS A 394 16.18 14.40 -8.05
C HIS A 394 15.00 13.47 -7.67
N ILE A 395 15.15 12.15 -7.83
CA ILE A 395 14.10 11.18 -7.50
C ILE A 395 13.71 11.26 -6.01
N LEU A 396 14.72 11.34 -5.13
CA LEU A 396 14.55 11.44 -3.68
C LEU A 396 13.91 12.76 -3.25
N SER A 397 14.40 13.88 -3.79
CA SER A 397 14.13 15.22 -3.26
C SER A 397 13.04 16.01 -3.98
N ALA A 398 12.61 15.62 -5.19
CA ALA A 398 11.62 16.37 -5.93
C ALA A 398 10.25 16.37 -5.23
N GLN A 399 9.53 17.49 -5.33
CA GLN A 399 8.16 17.61 -4.83
C GLN A 399 7.18 17.06 -5.88
N THR A 400 6.35 16.12 -5.46
CA THR A 400 5.26 15.53 -6.26
C THR A 400 3.91 15.80 -5.56
N PRO A 401 2.75 15.45 -6.17
CA PRO A 401 1.47 15.49 -5.46
C PRO A 401 1.47 14.69 -4.15
N SER A 402 2.25 13.59 -4.08
CA SER A 402 2.45 12.80 -2.85
C SER A 402 3.57 13.29 -1.94
N GLY A 403 4.13 14.47 -2.19
CA GLY A 403 5.18 15.05 -1.36
C GLY A 403 6.59 14.72 -1.83
N GLN A 404 7.55 14.76 -0.91
CA GLN A 404 8.94 14.41 -1.14
C GLN A 404 9.21 12.98 -0.64
N LEU A 405 10.12 12.25 -1.29
CA LEU A 405 10.47 10.88 -0.87
C LEU A 405 11.41 10.90 0.32
N TYR A 406 12.54 11.61 0.25
CA TYR A 406 13.41 11.91 1.40
C TYR A 406 14.10 13.26 1.22
N GLU A 407 14.35 13.96 2.33
CA GLU A 407 15.37 15.01 2.37
C GLU A 407 16.76 14.36 2.30
N VAL A 408 17.67 14.95 1.52
CA VAL A 408 19.00 14.40 1.27
C VAL A 408 20.05 15.43 1.66
N ASP A 409 20.97 15.02 2.54
CA ASP A 409 22.15 15.80 2.92
C ASP A 409 23.41 15.19 2.30
N LEU A 410 24.13 16.00 1.52
CA LEU A 410 25.33 15.60 0.79
C LEU A 410 26.60 16.29 1.32
N ARG A 411 26.51 16.99 2.45
CA ARG A 411 27.59 17.86 2.96
C ARG A 411 28.80 17.09 3.48
N LEU A 412 28.65 15.81 3.80
CA LEU A 412 29.71 14.94 4.30
C LEU A 412 30.62 14.33 3.22
N ARG A 413 30.36 14.62 1.93
CA ARG A 413 31.23 14.19 0.83
C ARG A 413 32.59 14.92 0.87
N PRO A 414 33.65 14.37 0.25
CA PRO A 414 34.96 15.01 0.19
C PRO A 414 34.89 16.47 -0.27
N SER A 415 35.53 17.39 0.49
CA SER A 415 35.48 18.84 0.25
C SER A 415 34.08 19.50 0.37
N GLY A 416 33.11 18.79 0.96
CA GLY A 416 31.77 19.29 1.23
C GLY A 416 31.07 19.86 0.00
N ASN A 417 30.44 21.03 0.16
CA ASN A 417 29.70 21.68 -0.93
C ASN A 417 30.54 22.09 -2.13
N SER A 418 31.86 22.26 -1.94
CA SER A 418 32.80 22.62 -3.00
C SER A 418 33.35 21.38 -3.73
N GLY A 419 33.07 20.18 -3.23
CA GLY A 419 33.50 18.92 -3.83
C GLY A 419 32.56 18.41 -4.92
N LEU A 420 33.09 17.50 -5.74
CA LEU A 420 32.31 16.76 -6.73
C LEU A 420 31.15 16.02 -6.04
N LEU A 421 30.02 15.93 -6.73
CA LEU A 421 28.84 15.21 -6.23
C LEU A 421 29.13 13.72 -6.06
N VAL A 422 29.87 13.15 -7.01
CA VAL A 422 30.28 11.75 -7.03
C VAL A 422 31.79 11.69 -7.18
N THR A 423 32.44 10.80 -6.45
CA THR A 423 33.91 10.63 -6.51
C THR A 423 34.28 9.19 -6.83
N THR A 424 35.45 8.97 -7.42
CA THR A 424 35.96 7.59 -7.56
C THR A 424 36.31 7.04 -6.18
N LEU A 425 36.16 5.74 -5.98
CA LEU A 425 36.52 5.08 -4.72
C LEU A 425 38.01 5.31 -4.37
N SER A 426 38.88 5.33 -5.39
CA SER A 426 40.31 5.63 -5.22
C SER A 426 40.57 7.06 -4.76
N ALA A 427 39.86 8.06 -5.31
CA ALA A 427 39.95 9.45 -4.89
C ALA A 427 39.40 9.65 -3.48
N PHE A 428 38.27 9.03 -3.16
CA PHE A 428 37.69 9.04 -1.81
C PHE A 428 38.70 8.50 -0.78
N GLY A 429 39.28 7.32 -1.03
CA GLY A 429 40.27 6.73 -0.15
C GLY A 429 41.56 7.56 -0.02
N LYS A 430 41.97 8.29 -1.06
CA LYS A 430 43.12 9.21 -1.01
C LYS A 430 42.79 10.47 -0.20
N TYR A 431 41.58 11.02 -0.34
CA TYR A 431 41.11 12.16 0.44
C TYR A 431 41.07 11.81 1.93
N GLN A 432 40.46 10.69 2.29
CA GLN A 432 40.32 10.25 3.69
C GLN A 432 41.67 10.09 4.39
N ARG A 433 42.71 9.63 3.69
CA ARG A 433 44.06 9.46 4.27
C ARG A 433 44.87 10.74 4.40
N ASN A 434 44.72 11.66 3.44
CA ASN A 434 45.67 12.77 3.29
C ASN A 434 45.10 14.14 3.62
N ASN A 435 43.78 14.34 3.52
CA ASN A 435 43.15 15.66 3.59
C ASN A 435 42.01 15.75 4.62
N ALA A 436 41.41 14.61 5.00
CA ALA A 436 40.26 14.61 5.89
C ALA A 436 40.63 15.05 7.32
N TRP A 437 39.76 15.87 7.91
CA TRP A 437 39.86 16.30 9.30
C TRP A 437 39.42 15.18 10.26
N THR A 438 39.85 15.25 11.52
CA THR A 438 39.46 14.26 12.54
C THR A 438 37.94 14.09 12.68
N TRP A 439 37.16 15.17 12.53
CA TRP A 439 35.70 15.08 12.61
C TRP A 439 35.08 14.34 11.40
N GLU A 440 35.71 14.39 10.22
CA GLU A 440 35.29 13.61 9.05
C GLU A 440 35.57 12.12 9.28
N HIS A 441 36.67 11.77 9.97
CA HIS A 441 36.93 10.39 10.40
C HIS A 441 35.92 9.92 11.45
N GLN A 442 35.49 10.79 12.38
CA GLN A 442 34.43 10.46 13.33
C GLN A 442 33.10 10.19 12.60
N ALA A 443 32.76 11.00 11.59
CA ALA A 443 31.58 10.76 10.76
C ALA A 443 31.71 9.44 9.97
N LEU A 444 32.90 9.17 9.41
CA LEU A 444 33.19 7.95 8.66
C LEU A 444 33.09 6.68 9.53
N ALA A 445 33.34 6.76 10.84
CA ALA A 445 33.21 5.63 11.76
C ALA A 445 31.76 5.09 11.84
N ARG A 446 30.76 5.89 11.45
CA ARG A 446 29.35 5.47 11.35
C ARG A 446 28.90 5.20 9.92
N ALA A 447 29.79 5.31 8.94
CA ALA A 447 29.43 5.20 7.54
C ALA A 447 29.32 3.74 7.09
N ARG A 448 28.35 3.44 6.23
CA ARG A 448 28.13 2.09 5.68
C ARG A 448 27.64 2.17 4.24
N GLY A 449 27.99 1.17 3.42
CA GLY A 449 27.33 0.98 2.12
C GLY A 449 25.86 0.62 2.33
N VAL A 450 24.97 1.42 1.78
CA VAL A 450 23.51 1.29 1.98
C VAL A 450 22.75 0.94 0.72
N ALA A 451 23.32 1.20 -0.45
CA ALA A 451 22.76 0.83 -1.74
C ALA A 451 23.81 0.79 -2.84
N GLY A 452 23.51 0.08 -3.94
CA GLY A 452 24.37 -0.04 -5.12
C GLY A 452 25.21 -1.32 -5.14
N CYS A 453 26.26 -1.36 -5.98
CA CYS A 453 27.07 -2.57 -6.11
C CYS A 453 27.89 -2.83 -4.82
N THR A 454 27.92 -4.09 -4.39
CA THR A 454 28.58 -4.54 -3.15
C THR A 454 30.06 -4.84 -3.34
#